data_AF-A0A1Z8Q717-F1
#
_entry.id   AF-A0A1Z8Q717-F1
#
_cell.length_a   1.000
_cell.length_b   1.000
_cell.length_c   1.000
_cell.angle_alpha   90.00
_cell.angle_beta   90.00
_cell.angle_gamma   90.00
#
_symmetry.space_group_name_H-M   'P 1'
#
loop_
_entity.id
_entity.type
_entity.pdbx_description
1 polymer ?
#
loop_
_entity_poly.entity_id
_entity_poly.type
_entity_poly.pdbx_seq_one_letter_code
_entity_poly.pdbx_strand_id
1 'polypeptide(L)'
;MDFRLNLMMMLPESFRKRMIGDRSIEKDGRTMSPAMQIILYILEKRRITTDIENIGAKKIRDFYNVTAGALQKRPPRMKTIDHKMNVDGGQIRIREYIPKDFEANNHSMLFFHGGGFSIGSIRTHDPVCKFFAKMLGWKIFSVEYRLAPENRFPIPLEDCDQSMDWLIENADQFEIDANKIAVGGDSAGGNIAACLCIKRIEEGKIEPERQILFYPGVDTGGDYESIKTFTDGYFLLTKELLEWFVNNYLDESDYTNIYAAPMNYEKLDLVPPALIITAGFDPLRDEGKAYAEKLQKNGVKVDYKEYPSLIHGFLNFTIAPECFRAMEEISEKIKSIN
;
A
#
# COMPACT_ATOMS: atom_id res chain seq x y z
N MET A 1 2.61 22.99 -3.93
CA MET A 1 3.85 22.20 -3.82
C MET A 1 4.98 23.16 -3.52
N ASP A 2 5.80 22.87 -2.51
CA ASP A 2 6.90 23.74 -2.12
C ASP A 2 8.01 23.63 -3.18
N PHE A 3 8.15 24.66 -4.03
CA PHE A 3 9.15 24.72 -5.11
C PHE A 3 10.56 24.41 -4.58
N ARG A 4 10.85 24.78 -3.32
CA ARG A 4 12.13 24.54 -2.67
C ARG A 4 12.39 23.05 -2.44
N LEU A 5 11.38 22.30 -2.00
CA LEU A 5 11.54 20.86 -1.76
C LEU A 5 11.82 20.11 -3.06
N ASN A 6 11.11 20.46 -4.14
CA ASN A 6 11.38 19.86 -5.44
C ASN A 6 12.80 20.14 -5.93
N LEU A 7 13.29 21.37 -5.75
CA LEU A 7 14.67 21.73 -6.09
C LEU A 7 15.68 20.93 -5.27
N MET A 8 15.46 20.74 -3.96
CA MET A 8 16.33 19.91 -3.12
C MET A 8 16.40 18.47 -3.60
N MET A 9 15.28 17.89 -4.04
CA MET A 9 15.21 16.52 -4.52
C MET A 9 15.87 16.32 -5.89
N MET A 10 16.06 17.39 -6.67
CA MET A 10 16.81 17.37 -7.92
C MET A 10 18.34 17.45 -7.72
N LEU A 11 18.81 17.81 -6.52
CA LEU A 11 20.25 17.90 -6.23
C LEU A 11 20.88 16.50 -6.19
N PRO A 12 22.17 16.37 -6.59
CA PRO A 12 22.91 15.13 -6.41
C PRO A 12 22.88 14.66 -4.95
N GLU A 13 22.96 13.35 -4.73
CA GLU A 13 22.93 12.77 -3.39
C GLU A 13 24.02 13.34 -2.46
N SER A 14 25.22 13.61 -2.98
CA SER A 14 26.31 14.24 -2.22
C SER A 14 25.94 15.61 -1.65
N PHE A 15 25.15 16.40 -2.37
CA PHE A 15 24.64 17.68 -1.89
C PHE A 15 23.56 17.50 -0.82
N ARG A 16 22.63 16.55 -1.03
CA ARG A 16 21.60 16.22 -0.02
C ARG A 16 22.25 15.67 1.27
N LYS A 17 23.30 14.85 1.15
CA LYS A 17 24.13 14.39 2.27
C LYS A 17 24.78 15.57 3.02
N ARG A 18 25.30 16.56 2.29
CA ARG A 18 25.85 17.78 2.90
C ARG A 18 24.77 18.61 3.62
N MET A 19 23.52 18.60 3.14
CA MET A 19 22.40 19.30 3.80
C MET A 19 22.03 18.69 5.15
N ILE A 20 22.10 17.36 5.28
CA ILE A 20 21.87 16.69 6.57
C ILE A 20 23.12 16.74 7.48
N GLY A 21 24.30 16.99 6.92
CA GLY A 21 25.56 17.04 7.67
C GLY A 21 25.88 15.70 8.33
N ASP A 22 26.38 15.74 9.57
CA ASP A 22 26.70 14.52 10.35
C ASP A 22 25.45 13.86 10.98
N ARG A 23 24.24 14.30 10.62
CA ARG A 23 22.96 13.80 11.17
C ARG A 23 22.42 12.62 10.38
N SER A 24 23.28 11.78 9.81
CA SER A 24 22.86 10.55 9.12
C SER A 24 22.08 9.68 10.10
N ILE A 25 20.90 9.23 9.72
CA ILE A 25 20.09 8.36 10.58
C ILE A 25 20.48 6.92 10.28
N GLU A 26 21.04 6.28 11.30
CA GLU A 26 21.40 4.88 11.30
C GLU A 26 20.62 4.14 12.38
N LYS A 27 19.93 3.07 11.99
CA LYS A 27 19.12 2.27 12.91
C LYS A 27 19.07 0.84 12.37
N ASP A 28 19.25 -0.14 13.26
CA ASP A 28 19.20 -1.56 12.91
C ASP A 28 20.07 -1.92 11.68
N GLY A 29 21.32 -1.47 11.70
CA GLY A 29 22.31 -1.73 10.64
C GLY A 29 22.02 -1.06 9.28
N ARG A 30 21.02 -0.18 9.19
CA ARG A 30 20.62 0.51 7.97
C ARG A 30 20.88 2.00 8.05
N THR A 31 21.11 2.62 6.90
CA THR A 31 21.27 4.08 6.77
C THR A 31 20.11 4.63 5.94
N MET A 32 19.40 5.62 6.50
CA MET A 32 18.30 6.27 5.80
C MET A 32 18.84 7.10 4.65
N SER A 33 18.15 7.09 3.50
CA SER A 33 18.56 7.97 2.41
C SER A 33 18.44 9.45 2.83
N PRO A 34 19.36 10.33 2.40
CA PRO A 34 19.28 11.76 2.73
C PRO A 34 17.98 12.41 2.27
N ALA A 35 17.40 11.93 1.17
CA ALA A 35 16.11 12.39 0.67
C ALA A 35 14.97 12.08 1.65
N MET A 36 14.92 10.86 2.17
CA MET A 36 13.91 10.46 3.15
C MET A 36 14.08 11.24 4.45
N GLN A 37 15.31 11.47 4.91
CA GLN A 37 15.54 12.30 6.10
C GLN A 37 15.01 13.73 5.94
N ILE A 38 15.23 14.36 4.78
CA ILE A 38 14.72 15.71 4.49
C ILE A 38 13.18 15.70 4.43
N ILE A 39 12.58 14.71 3.78
CA ILE A 39 11.12 14.58 3.68
C ILE A 39 10.51 14.36 5.06
N LEU A 40 11.07 13.44 5.85
CA LEU A 40 10.60 13.12 7.19
C LEU A 40 10.67 14.36 8.10
N TYR A 41 11.79 15.08 8.09
CA TYR A 41 11.93 16.35 8.82
C TYR A 41 10.85 17.37 8.46
N ILE A 42 10.50 17.49 7.17
CA ILE A 42 9.45 18.41 6.73
C ILE A 42 8.07 17.94 7.19
N LEU A 43 7.81 16.64 7.10
CA LEU A 43 6.54 16.04 7.53
C LEU A 43 6.33 16.20 9.04
N GLU A 44 7.37 15.98 9.85
CA GLU A 44 7.34 16.23 11.29
C GLU A 44 7.03 17.70 11.60
N LYS A 45 7.70 18.64 10.91
CA LYS A 45 7.46 20.09 11.10
C LYS A 45 6.07 20.53 10.66
N ARG A 46 5.39 19.75 9.82
CA ARG A 46 4.04 20.01 9.30
C ARG A 46 2.98 19.10 9.93
N ARG A 47 3.33 18.37 10.99
CA ARG A 47 2.39 17.50 11.70
C ARG A 47 1.23 18.34 12.23
N ILE A 48 0.00 17.94 11.90
CA ILE A 48 -1.21 18.69 12.29
C ILE A 48 -1.43 18.65 13.80
N THR A 49 -1.13 17.49 14.40
CA THR A 49 -1.34 17.21 15.82
C THR A 49 -0.46 16.05 16.26
N THR A 50 -0.04 16.09 17.52
CA THR A 50 0.53 14.94 18.22
C THR A 50 -0.55 14.14 18.96
N ASP A 51 -1.72 14.74 19.20
CA ASP A 51 -2.88 14.10 19.80
C ASP A 51 -3.79 13.53 18.71
N ILE A 52 -3.53 12.27 18.34
CA ILE A 52 -4.23 11.55 17.27
C ILE A 52 -5.55 10.96 17.78
N GLU A 53 -5.64 10.64 19.07
CA GLU A 53 -6.84 10.04 19.66
C GLU A 53 -8.02 11.02 19.68
N ASN A 54 -7.77 12.30 19.95
CA ASN A 54 -8.83 13.30 20.05
C ASN A 54 -9.14 14.02 18.72
N ILE A 55 -8.33 13.80 17.68
CA ILE A 55 -8.61 14.36 16.35
C ILE A 55 -9.53 13.38 15.59
N GLY A 56 -10.82 13.73 15.47
CA GLY A 56 -11.79 12.86 14.79
C GLY A 56 -11.34 12.43 13.39
N ALA A 57 -11.59 11.16 13.02
CA ALA A 57 -11.09 10.51 11.80
C ALA A 57 -11.30 11.35 10.53
N LYS A 58 -12.47 12.01 10.40
CA LYS A 58 -12.78 12.91 9.29
C LYS A 58 -11.72 14.00 9.08
N LYS A 59 -11.22 14.62 10.16
CA LYS A 59 -10.23 15.71 10.06
C LYS A 59 -8.87 15.20 9.59
N ILE A 60 -8.46 14.00 10.03
CA ILE A 60 -7.24 13.35 9.51
C ILE A 60 -7.41 13.02 8.03
N ARG A 61 -8.55 12.44 7.63
CA ARG A 61 -8.87 12.14 6.22
C ARG A 61 -8.82 13.38 5.35
N ASP A 62 -9.47 14.47 5.76
CA ASP A 62 -9.53 15.71 5.00
C ASP A 62 -8.12 16.28 4.79
N PHE A 63 -7.28 16.28 5.83
CA PHE A 63 -5.88 16.69 5.69
C PHE A 63 -5.08 15.76 4.78
N TYR A 64 -5.18 14.45 4.97
CA TYR A 64 -4.44 13.50 4.16
C TYR A 64 -4.85 13.60 2.68
N ASN A 65 -6.14 13.74 2.41
CA ASN A 65 -6.65 13.99 1.07
C ASN A 65 -6.03 15.25 0.43
N VAL A 66 -5.89 16.35 1.18
CA VAL A 66 -5.33 17.62 0.69
C VAL A 66 -3.81 17.56 0.52
N THR A 67 -3.11 16.82 1.38
CA THR A 67 -1.64 16.78 1.41
C THR A 67 -1.04 15.63 0.60
N ALA A 68 -1.78 14.53 0.41
CA ALA A 68 -1.38 13.44 -0.47
C ALA A 68 -1.14 13.94 -1.89
N GLY A 69 -0.15 13.35 -2.55
CA GLY A 69 0.33 13.79 -3.86
C GLY A 69 1.28 15.00 -3.82
N ALA A 70 1.37 15.76 -2.72
CA ALA A 70 2.30 16.91 -2.64
C ALA A 70 3.79 16.50 -2.67
N LEU A 71 4.09 15.25 -2.33
CA LEU A 71 5.42 14.64 -2.35
C LEU A 71 5.61 13.67 -3.53
N GLN A 72 4.71 13.73 -4.52
CA GLN A 72 4.80 12.90 -5.70
C GLN A 72 5.25 13.74 -6.89
N LYS A 73 6.05 13.14 -7.79
CA LYS A 73 6.27 13.73 -9.11
C LYS A 73 4.93 13.86 -9.83
N ARG A 74 4.86 14.80 -10.76
CA ARG A 74 3.66 14.96 -11.60
C ARG A 74 3.35 13.61 -12.27
N PRO A 75 2.18 13.01 -12.02
CA PRO A 75 1.85 11.73 -12.62
C PRO A 75 1.69 11.88 -14.14
N PRO A 76 1.81 10.78 -14.89
CA PRO A 76 1.50 10.79 -16.31
C PRO A 76 0.04 11.23 -16.52
N ARG A 77 -0.21 11.94 -17.62
CA ARG A 77 -1.59 12.16 -18.08
C ARG A 77 -2.17 10.82 -18.48
N MET A 78 -3.34 10.51 -17.96
CA MET A 78 -4.01 9.25 -18.24
C MET A 78 -5.53 9.43 -18.19
N LYS A 79 -6.23 8.67 -19.03
CA LYS A 79 -7.69 8.59 -19.00
C LYS A 79 -8.09 7.82 -17.73
N THR A 80 -9.03 8.39 -16.98
CA THR A 80 -9.61 7.77 -15.79
C THR A 80 -11.12 7.79 -15.89
N ILE A 81 -11.78 6.71 -15.47
CA ILE A 81 -13.25 6.61 -15.42
C ILE A 81 -13.64 6.19 -14.01
N ASP A 82 -14.59 6.91 -13.41
CA ASP A 82 -15.16 6.56 -12.11
C ASP A 82 -16.43 5.73 -12.32
N HIS A 83 -16.40 4.48 -11.86
CA HIS A 83 -17.53 3.56 -11.87
C HIS A 83 -18.19 3.55 -10.48
N LYS A 84 -19.50 3.35 -10.44
CA LYS A 84 -20.27 3.17 -9.20
C LYS A 84 -20.65 1.71 -9.08
N MET A 85 -20.35 1.13 -7.93
CA MET A 85 -20.63 -0.28 -7.64
C MET A 85 -21.46 -0.36 -6.37
N ASN A 86 -22.60 -1.05 -6.44
CA ASN A 86 -23.39 -1.32 -5.25
C ASN A 86 -22.68 -2.38 -4.41
N VAL A 87 -22.72 -2.20 -3.09
CA VAL A 87 -22.21 -3.15 -2.11
C VAL A 87 -23.27 -3.36 -1.03
N ASP A 88 -23.09 -4.37 -0.19
CA ASP A 88 -23.99 -4.57 0.93
C ASP A 88 -24.03 -3.36 1.86
N GLY A 89 -25.21 -2.75 1.97
CA GLY A 89 -25.44 -1.56 2.79
C GLY A 89 -24.89 -0.25 2.21
N GLY A 90 -24.55 -0.20 0.91
CA GLY A 90 -24.08 1.06 0.32
C GLY A 90 -23.72 1.02 -1.17
N GLN A 91 -22.94 2.01 -1.57
CA GLN A 91 -22.36 2.12 -2.90
C GLN A 91 -20.95 2.67 -2.75
N ILE A 92 -19.99 2.04 -3.42
CA ILE A 92 -18.61 2.50 -3.49
C ILE A 92 -18.25 2.91 -4.91
N ARG A 93 -17.09 3.54 -5.05
CA ARG A 93 -16.53 3.94 -6.33
C ARG A 93 -15.32 3.08 -6.66
N ILE A 94 -15.18 2.73 -7.93
CA ILE A 94 -13.96 2.14 -8.49
C ILE A 94 -13.46 3.08 -9.58
N ARG A 95 -12.20 3.51 -9.49
CA ARG A 95 -11.56 4.29 -10.54
C ARG A 95 -10.74 3.40 -11.45
N GLU A 96 -11.16 3.31 -12.70
CA GLU A 96 -10.41 2.69 -13.79
C GLU A 96 -9.36 3.67 -14.31
N TYR A 97 -8.13 3.18 -14.46
CA TYR A 97 -7.00 3.89 -15.06
C TYR A 97 -6.59 3.17 -16.35
N ILE A 98 -6.66 3.87 -17.48
CA ILE A 98 -6.49 3.27 -18.81
C ILE A 98 -5.19 3.76 -19.43
N PRO A 99 -4.11 2.94 -19.48
CA PRO A 99 -2.88 3.34 -20.13
C PRO A 99 -3.08 3.50 -21.65
N LYS A 100 -2.29 4.38 -22.27
CA LYS A 100 -2.42 4.71 -23.69
C LYS A 100 -2.20 3.49 -24.60
N ASP A 101 -1.27 2.64 -24.21
CA ASP A 101 -0.82 1.47 -24.98
C ASP A 101 -1.43 0.18 -24.39
N PHE A 102 -2.67 0.26 -23.89
CA PHE A 102 -3.38 -0.92 -23.39
C PHE A 102 -3.73 -1.85 -24.55
N GLU A 103 -3.38 -3.14 -24.39
CA GLU A 103 -3.75 -4.20 -25.31
C GLU A 103 -4.97 -4.95 -24.74
N ALA A 104 -5.96 -5.25 -25.59
CA ALA A 104 -7.15 -5.98 -25.17
C ALA A 104 -6.79 -7.38 -24.63
N ASN A 105 -7.52 -7.83 -23.60
CA ASN A 105 -7.34 -9.08 -22.87
C ASN A 105 -5.97 -9.23 -22.20
N ASN A 106 -5.33 -8.10 -21.87
CA ASN A 106 -4.11 -8.08 -21.07
C ASN A 106 -4.43 -8.14 -19.57
N HIS A 107 -3.38 -8.23 -18.74
CA HIS A 107 -3.48 -8.22 -17.30
C HIS A 107 -4.11 -6.93 -16.79
N SER A 108 -4.75 -7.03 -15.62
CA SER A 108 -5.24 -5.88 -14.88
C SER A 108 -4.88 -6.01 -13.40
N MET A 109 -5.05 -4.94 -12.65
CA MET A 109 -4.82 -4.94 -11.21
C MET A 109 -5.97 -4.27 -10.48
N LEU A 110 -6.58 -4.98 -9.53
CA LEU A 110 -7.45 -4.39 -8.52
C LEU A 110 -6.58 -3.85 -7.38
N PHE A 111 -6.60 -2.54 -7.17
CA PHE A 111 -5.70 -1.83 -6.26
C PHE A 111 -6.42 -1.31 -5.01
N PHE A 112 -5.90 -1.64 -3.84
CA PHE A 112 -6.38 -1.21 -2.54
C PHE A 112 -5.41 -0.21 -1.93
N HIS A 113 -5.89 0.98 -1.60
CA HIS A 113 -5.03 2.03 -1.07
C HIS A 113 -4.62 1.79 0.39
N GLY A 114 -3.48 2.31 0.82
CA GLY A 114 -3.10 2.33 2.23
C GLY A 114 -3.84 3.39 3.05
N GLY A 115 -3.52 3.42 4.35
CA GLY A 115 -4.09 4.39 5.31
C GLY A 115 -4.72 3.76 6.55
N GLY A 116 -4.23 2.60 7.00
CA GLY A 116 -4.69 1.97 8.25
C GLY A 116 -6.19 1.79 8.34
N PHE A 117 -6.84 1.45 7.21
CA PHE A 117 -8.29 1.24 7.05
C PHE A 117 -9.16 2.47 7.37
N SER A 118 -8.55 3.57 7.83
CA SER A 118 -9.25 4.71 8.43
C SER A 118 -9.00 6.01 7.67
N ILE A 119 -7.94 6.08 6.87
CA ILE A 119 -7.62 7.20 5.97
C ILE A 119 -7.26 6.69 4.57
N GLY A 120 -6.98 7.61 3.66
CA GLY A 120 -6.75 7.29 2.26
C GLY A 120 -8.01 7.43 1.42
N SER A 121 -7.82 7.32 0.12
CA SER A 121 -8.87 7.35 -0.90
C SER A 121 -8.23 7.10 -2.26
N ILE A 122 -9.05 6.86 -3.28
CA ILE A 122 -8.58 6.83 -4.68
C ILE A 122 -7.85 8.11 -5.09
N ARG A 123 -8.13 9.26 -4.44
CA ARG A 123 -7.46 10.54 -4.74
C ARG A 123 -6.03 10.55 -4.20
N THR A 124 -5.84 10.04 -2.99
CA THR A 124 -4.53 10.04 -2.33
C THR A 124 -3.52 9.14 -3.06
N HIS A 125 -4.01 8.07 -3.68
CA HIS A 125 -3.22 7.09 -4.42
C HIS A 125 -3.35 7.21 -5.95
N ASP A 126 -4.01 8.26 -6.45
CA ASP A 126 -4.16 8.53 -7.88
C ASP A 126 -2.80 8.57 -8.62
N PRO A 127 -1.75 9.22 -8.11
CA PRO A 127 -0.50 9.26 -8.85
C PRO A 127 0.27 7.92 -8.81
N VAL A 128 0.11 7.12 -7.76
CA VAL A 128 0.64 5.74 -7.66
C VAL A 128 -0.04 4.83 -8.67
N CYS A 129 -1.38 4.82 -8.71
CA CYS A 129 -2.13 4.06 -9.71
C CYS A 129 -1.78 4.50 -11.13
N LYS A 130 -1.58 5.81 -11.33
CA LYS A 130 -1.16 6.35 -12.63
C LYS A 130 0.23 5.90 -13.05
N PHE A 131 1.15 5.83 -12.09
CA PHE A 131 2.48 5.32 -12.32
C PHE A 131 2.44 3.85 -12.74
N PHE A 132 1.77 2.99 -11.96
CA PHE A 132 1.72 1.56 -12.25
C PHE A 132 1.00 1.25 -13.55
N ALA A 133 -0.15 1.86 -13.83
CA ALA A 133 -0.86 1.66 -15.10
C ALA A 133 0.06 1.95 -16.30
N LYS A 134 0.82 3.05 -16.24
CA LYS A 134 1.77 3.42 -17.29
C LYS A 134 2.94 2.43 -17.39
N MET A 135 3.58 2.09 -16.27
CA MET A 135 4.79 1.25 -16.30
C MET A 135 4.47 -0.20 -16.65
N LEU A 136 3.31 -0.68 -16.22
CA LEU A 136 2.85 -2.04 -16.48
C LEU A 136 2.23 -2.19 -17.87
N GLY A 137 1.56 -1.14 -18.37
CA GLY A 137 0.68 -1.25 -19.54
C GLY A 137 -0.65 -1.93 -19.19
N TRP A 138 -0.97 -2.06 -17.89
CA TRP A 138 -2.16 -2.74 -17.39
C TRP A 138 -3.23 -1.72 -17.00
N LYS A 139 -4.49 -2.10 -17.14
CA LYS A 139 -5.57 -1.35 -16.48
C LYS A 139 -5.47 -1.54 -14.97
N ILE A 140 -5.60 -0.44 -14.23
CA ILE A 140 -5.65 -0.46 -12.77
C ILE A 140 -7.06 -0.05 -12.35
N PHE A 141 -7.65 -0.76 -11.39
CA PHE A 141 -8.96 -0.48 -10.82
C PHE A 141 -8.77 -0.17 -9.33
N SER A 142 -8.76 1.10 -8.95
CA SER A 142 -8.58 1.49 -7.56
C SER A 142 -9.91 1.56 -6.83
N VAL A 143 -10.05 0.79 -5.75
CA VAL A 143 -11.28 0.67 -4.98
C VAL A 143 -11.35 1.74 -3.89
N GLU A 144 -12.46 2.50 -3.84
CA GLU A 144 -12.78 3.41 -2.75
C GLU A 144 -13.61 2.68 -1.68
N TYR A 145 -13.00 1.69 -1.04
CA TYR A 145 -13.65 0.89 -0.01
C TYR A 145 -14.02 1.76 1.21
N ARG A 146 -15.09 1.36 1.92
CA ARG A 146 -15.56 2.11 3.08
C ARG A 146 -14.55 2.05 4.22
N LEU A 147 -14.43 3.14 4.98
CA LEU A 147 -13.38 3.30 6.00
C LEU A 147 -13.91 3.14 7.42
N ALA A 148 -13.02 2.65 8.28
CA ALA A 148 -13.19 2.64 9.72
C ALA A 148 -12.95 4.05 10.32
N PRO A 149 -13.58 4.44 11.43
CA PRO A 149 -14.39 3.60 12.32
C PRO A 149 -15.87 3.45 11.91
N GLU A 150 -16.35 4.16 10.89
CA GLU A 150 -17.76 4.07 10.47
C GLU A 150 -18.10 2.69 9.90
N ASN A 151 -17.13 2.05 9.25
CA ASN A 151 -17.24 0.73 8.67
C ASN A 151 -16.03 -0.10 9.12
N ARG A 152 -16.16 -0.73 10.30
CA ARG A 152 -15.12 -1.58 10.92
C ARG A 152 -14.94 -2.89 10.15
N PHE A 153 -13.97 -3.69 10.56
CA PHE A 153 -13.81 -5.07 10.11
C PHE A 153 -15.15 -5.84 10.21
N PRO A 154 -15.53 -6.66 9.21
CA PRO A 154 -14.82 -6.97 7.97
C PRO A 154 -15.22 -6.09 6.76
N ILE A 155 -15.99 -5.01 6.93
CA ILE A 155 -16.63 -4.27 5.82
C ILE A 155 -15.63 -3.83 4.72
N PRO A 156 -14.46 -3.25 5.02
CA PRO A 156 -13.49 -2.87 3.98
C PRO A 156 -13.02 -4.05 3.11
N LEU A 157 -12.87 -5.24 3.71
CA LEU A 157 -12.48 -6.46 2.98
C LEU A 157 -13.63 -6.96 2.10
N GLU A 158 -14.86 -6.96 2.62
CA GLU A 158 -16.06 -7.36 1.86
C GLU A 158 -16.30 -6.44 0.67
N ASP A 159 -16.11 -5.12 0.82
CA ASP A 159 -16.18 -4.15 -0.28
C ASP A 159 -15.18 -4.50 -1.41
N CYS A 160 -13.98 -4.95 -1.03
CA CYS A 160 -12.93 -5.32 -1.97
C CYS A 160 -13.17 -6.68 -2.62
N ASP A 161 -13.71 -7.66 -1.91
CA ASP A 161 -14.14 -8.95 -2.48
C ASP A 161 -15.28 -8.76 -3.49
N GLN A 162 -16.30 -7.98 -3.15
CA GLN A 162 -17.38 -7.62 -4.08
C GLN A 162 -16.86 -6.85 -5.31
N SER A 163 -15.78 -6.07 -5.14
CA SER A 163 -15.12 -5.39 -6.26
C SER A 163 -14.40 -6.37 -7.21
N MET A 164 -13.87 -7.48 -6.68
CA MET A 164 -13.28 -8.55 -7.50
C MET A 164 -14.35 -9.25 -8.34
N ASP A 165 -15.49 -9.61 -7.74
CA ASP A 165 -16.63 -10.19 -8.45
C ASP A 165 -17.16 -9.25 -9.54
N TRP A 166 -17.37 -7.97 -9.20
CA TRP A 166 -17.79 -6.96 -10.18
C TRP A 166 -16.79 -6.83 -11.34
N LEU A 167 -15.49 -6.88 -11.07
CA LEU A 167 -14.48 -6.76 -12.12
C LEU A 167 -14.48 -7.99 -13.05
N ILE A 168 -14.63 -9.19 -12.49
CA ILE A 168 -14.77 -10.44 -13.26
C ILE A 168 -16.02 -10.40 -14.14
N GLU A 169 -17.17 -10.00 -13.58
CA GLU A 169 -18.45 -9.93 -14.31
C GLU A 169 -18.42 -8.92 -15.47
N ASN A 170 -17.59 -7.89 -15.38
CA ASN A 170 -17.45 -6.83 -16.37
C ASN A 170 -16.16 -6.95 -17.21
N ALA A 171 -15.46 -8.08 -17.15
CA ALA A 171 -14.16 -8.26 -17.79
C ALA A 171 -14.20 -7.98 -19.30
N ASP A 172 -15.22 -8.49 -20.00
CA ASP A 172 -15.43 -8.26 -21.44
C ASP A 172 -15.64 -6.77 -21.77
N GLN A 173 -16.42 -6.06 -20.95
CA GLN A 173 -16.66 -4.62 -21.12
C GLN A 173 -15.36 -3.82 -20.94
N PHE A 174 -14.49 -4.27 -20.04
CA PHE A 174 -13.21 -3.64 -19.79
C PHE A 174 -12.09 -4.16 -20.69
N GLU A 175 -12.35 -5.11 -21.59
CA GLU A 175 -11.34 -5.73 -22.45
C GLU A 175 -10.16 -6.29 -21.63
N ILE A 176 -10.44 -6.87 -20.46
CA ILE A 176 -9.43 -7.53 -19.59
C ILE A 176 -9.69 -9.04 -19.54
N ASP A 177 -8.65 -9.83 -19.25
CA ASP A 177 -8.81 -11.25 -19.00
C ASP A 177 -9.12 -11.50 -17.52
N ALA A 178 -10.29 -12.08 -17.22
CA ALA A 178 -10.73 -12.36 -15.85
C ALA A 178 -9.79 -13.30 -15.08
N ASN A 179 -8.98 -14.11 -15.79
CA ASN A 179 -7.99 -15.01 -15.19
C ASN A 179 -6.61 -14.34 -15.00
N LYS A 180 -6.46 -13.07 -15.38
CA LYS A 180 -5.21 -12.29 -15.27
C LYS A 180 -5.40 -11.01 -14.46
N ILE A 181 -6.27 -11.09 -13.45
CA ILE A 181 -6.50 -10.01 -12.49
C ILE A 181 -5.55 -10.21 -11.32
N ALA A 182 -4.55 -9.34 -11.19
CA ALA A 182 -3.74 -9.23 -9.99
C ALA A 182 -4.50 -8.45 -8.92
N VAL A 183 -4.23 -8.73 -7.65
CA VAL A 183 -4.58 -7.82 -6.54
C VAL A 183 -3.32 -7.18 -6.00
N GLY A 184 -3.42 -5.91 -5.60
CA GLY A 184 -2.29 -5.23 -5.00
C GLY A 184 -2.71 -4.09 -4.11
N GLY A 185 -1.83 -3.71 -3.19
CA GLY A 185 -2.11 -2.61 -2.30
C GLY A 185 -0.95 -2.33 -1.36
N ASP A 186 -1.01 -1.17 -0.73
CA ASP A 186 0.05 -0.70 0.14
C ASP A 186 -0.41 -0.58 1.59
N SER A 187 0.45 -0.96 2.55
CA SER A 187 0.12 -0.91 3.98
C SER A 187 -1.16 -1.71 4.29
N ALA A 188 -2.20 -1.07 4.83
CA ALA A 188 -3.54 -1.65 5.00
C ALA A 188 -4.16 -2.20 3.69
N GLY A 189 -3.89 -1.59 2.53
CA GLY A 189 -4.31 -2.14 1.24
C GLY A 189 -3.57 -3.42 0.87
N GLY A 190 -2.32 -3.55 1.31
CA GLY A 190 -1.55 -4.80 1.19
C GLY A 190 -2.10 -5.91 2.08
N ASN A 191 -2.58 -5.56 3.29
CA ASN A 191 -3.34 -6.49 4.14
C ASN A 191 -4.59 -6.98 3.41
N ILE A 192 -5.43 -6.06 2.90
CA ILE A 192 -6.66 -6.39 2.16
C ILE A 192 -6.35 -7.31 0.97
N ALA A 193 -5.29 -7.04 0.20
CA ALA A 193 -4.90 -7.88 -0.92
C ALA A 193 -4.60 -9.33 -0.49
N ALA A 194 -3.82 -9.51 0.56
CA ALA A 194 -3.49 -10.84 1.10
C ALA A 194 -4.74 -11.55 1.68
N CYS A 195 -5.55 -10.84 2.46
CA CYS A 195 -6.78 -11.38 3.05
C CYS A 195 -7.82 -11.74 1.99
N LEU A 196 -7.93 -10.96 0.91
CA LEU A 196 -8.84 -11.26 -0.20
C LEU A 196 -8.44 -12.57 -0.87
N CYS A 197 -7.16 -12.82 -1.14
CA CYS A 197 -6.71 -14.11 -1.66
C CYS A 197 -7.19 -15.28 -0.79
N ILE A 198 -7.01 -15.17 0.54
CA ILE A 198 -7.45 -16.20 1.50
C ILE A 198 -8.98 -16.37 1.44
N LYS A 199 -9.74 -15.27 1.45
CA LYS A 199 -11.21 -15.31 1.40
C LYS A 199 -11.71 -16.00 0.13
N ARG A 200 -11.13 -15.70 -1.04
CA ARG A 200 -11.52 -16.36 -2.32
C ARG A 200 -11.30 -17.87 -2.27
N ILE A 201 -10.19 -18.32 -1.68
CA ILE A 201 -9.88 -19.75 -1.51
C ILE A 201 -10.90 -20.41 -0.57
N GLU A 202 -11.14 -19.83 0.61
CA GLU A 202 -12.08 -20.40 1.58
C GLU A 202 -13.52 -20.46 1.06
N GLU A 203 -13.90 -19.52 0.19
CA GLU A 203 -15.23 -19.47 -0.43
C GLU A 203 -15.31 -20.21 -1.78
N GLY A 204 -14.22 -20.79 -2.28
CA GLY A 204 -14.18 -21.52 -3.55
C GLY A 204 -14.50 -20.64 -4.78
N LYS A 205 -14.12 -19.35 -4.72
CA LYS A 205 -14.34 -18.37 -5.77
C LYS A 205 -13.11 -18.22 -6.67
N ILE A 206 -13.25 -17.52 -7.81
CA ILE A 206 -12.12 -17.22 -8.70
C ILE A 206 -11.07 -16.41 -7.95
N GLU A 207 -9.84 -16.93 -7.89
CA GLU A 207 -8.72 -16.34 -7.17
C GLU A 207 -7.99 -15.27 -8.02
N PRO A 208 -7.34 -14.28 -7.38
CA PRO A 208 -6.41 -13.40 -8.09
C PRO A 208 -5.24 -14.18 -8.68
N GLU A 209 -4.77 -13.75 -9.84
CA GLU A 209 -3.65 -14.39 -10.54
C GLU A 209 -2.32 -14.22 -9.78
N ARG A 210 -2.18 -13.11 -9.06
CA ARG A 210 -1.04 -12.82 -8.18
C ARG A 210 -1.40 -11.76 -7.13
N GLN A 211 -0.65 -11.75 -6.04
CA GLN A 211 -0.78 -10.75 -4.98
C GLN A 211 0.48 -9.85 -4.91
N ILE A 212 0.28 -8.53 -4.89
CA ILE A 212 1.35 -7.53 -4.92
C ILE A 212 1.26 -6.68 -3.65
N LEU A 213 2.10 -7.00 -2.68
CA LEU A 213 2.00 -6.49 -1.32
C LEU A 213 3.10 -5.47 -1.05
N PHE A 214 2.73 -4.19 -0.93
CA PHE A 214 3.68 -3.13 -0.59
C PHE A 214 3.63 -2.85 0.90
N TYR A 215 4.72 -3.17 1.61
CA TYR A 215 4.93 -3.00 3.06
C TYR A 215 3.66 -3.32 3.87
N PRO A 216 3.10 -4.54 3.70
CA PRO A 216 1.77 -4.87 4.21
C PRO A 216 1.80 -5.07 5.73
N GLY A 217 0.72 -4.70 6.42
CA GLY A 217 0.46 -5.21 7.77
C GLY A 217 -0.17 -6.60 7.66
N VAL A 218 0.42 -7.64 8.24
CA VAL A 218 0.04 -9.04 7.97
C VAL A 218 -0.10 -9.89 9.23
N ASP A 219 0.32 -9.37 10.38
CA ASP A 219 0.29 -10.07 11.65
C ASP A 219 -0.04 -9.11 12.80
N THR A 220 -1.32 -9.04 13.18
CA THR A 220 -1.79 -8.17 14.27
C THR A 220 -1.34 -8.64 15.65
N GLY A 221 -0.89 -9.88 15.81
CA GLY A 221 -0.44 -10.45 17.08
C GLY A 221 1.08 -10.55 17.23
N GLY A 222 1.83 -10.17 16.20
CA GLY A 222 3.28 -10.41 16.17
C GLY A 222 4.09 -9.40 17.00
N ASP A 223 5.13 -9.90 17.65
CA ASP A 223 6.06 -9.10 18.45
C ASP A 223 7.42 -9.01 17.74
N TYR A 224 7.56 -8.00 16.88
CA TYR A 224 8.73 -7.84 16.00
C TYR A 224 9.73 -6.80 16.52
N GLU A 225 10.99 -6.89 16.12
CA GLU A 225 12.01 -5.91 16.52
C GLU A 225 11.81 -4.56 15.80
N SER A 226 11.41 -4.60 14.53
CA SER A 226 11.11 -3.40 13.73
C SER A 226 10.01 -2.52 14.36
N ILE A 227 8.90 -3.10 14.84
CA ILE A 227 7.84 -2.31 15.49
C ILE A 227 8.34 -1.63 16.76
N LYS A 228 9.20 -2.28 17.57
CA LYS A 228 9.84 -1.68 18.75
C LYS A 228 10.84 -0.59 18.36
N THR A 229 11.56 -0.80 17.27
CA THR A 229 12.66 0.06 16.82
C THR A 229 12.17 1.36 16.16
N PHE A 230 11.06 1.30 15.40
CA PHE A 230 10.63 2.36 14.50
C PHE A 230 9.34 3.08 14.92
N THR A 231 8.75 2.76 16.07
CA THR A 231 7.55 3.46 16.56
C THR A 231 7.83 4.64 17.49
N ASP A 232 9.10 4.81 17.92
CA ASP A 232 9.52 5.92 18.78
C ASP A 232 9.58 7.26 18.02
N GLY A 233 8.44 7.97 17.99
CA GLY A 233 8.30 9.43 17.85
C GLY A 233 8.82 10.15 16.60
N TYR A 234 9.64 9.49 15.77
CA TYR A 234 10.40 10.10 14.68
C TYR A 234 9.95 9.63 13.28
N PHE A 235 9.18 8.54 13.21
CA PHE A 235 8.77 7.93 11.95
C PHE A 235 7.29 8.18 11.65
N LEU A 236 6.88 7.97 10.40
CA LEU A 236 5.51 8.22 9.92
C LEU A 236 4.46 7.36 10.62
N LEU A 237 4.84 6.16 11.05
CA LEU A 237 4.00 5.24 11.81
C LEU A 237 4.49 5.19 13.26
N THR A 238 3.97 6.09 14.09
CA THR A 238 4.24 6.04 15.54
C THR A 238 3.37 4.99 16.20
N LYS A 239 3.73 4.59 17.42
CA LYS A 239 2.96 3.63 18.21
C LYS A 239 1.50 4.06 18.36
N GLU A 240 1.28 5.32 18.73
CA GLU A 240 -0.05 5.88 18.96
C GLU A 240 -0.90 5.89 17.68
N LEU A 241 -0.27 6.13 16.51
CA LEU A 241 -0.98 6.09 15.23
C LEU A 241 -1.36 4.66 14.84
N LEU A 242 -0.49 3.68 15.06
CA LEU A 242 -0.80 2.27 14.82
C LEU A 242 -1.93 1.79 15.74
N GLU A 243 -1.85 2.09 17.04
CA GLU A 243 -2.91 1.78 18.02
C GLU A 243 -4.23 2.45 17.62
N TRP A 244 -4.20 3.71 17.18
CA TRP A 244 -5.39 4.40 16.68
C TRP A 244 -6.01 3.73 15.46
N PHE A 245 -5.20 3.26 14.50
CA PHE A 245 -5.70 2.51 13.34
C PHE A 245 -6.34 1.18 13.75
N VAL A 246 -5.68 0.42 14.62
CA VAL A 246 -6.18 -0.87 15.13
C VAL A 246 -7.49 -0.65 15.87
N ASN A 247 -7.54 0.29 16.82
CA ASN A 247 -8.73 0.59 17.63
C ASN A 247 -9.92 1.05 16.78
N ASN A 248 -9.68 1.74 15.67
CA ASN A 248 -10.76 2.11 14.76
C ASN A 248 -11.29 0.93 13.96
N TYR A 249 -10.45 -0.06 13.63
CA TYR A 249 -10.76 -1.09 12.66
C TYR A 249 -11.19 -2.43 13.26
N LEU A 250 -10.51 -2.89 14.31
CA LEU A 250 -10.62 -4.24 14.86
C LEU A 250 -11.09 -4.22 16.32
N ASP A 251 -11.77 -5.30 16.73
CA ASP A 251 -11.90 -5.68 18.12
C ASP A 251 -10.78 -6.68 18.48
N GLU A 252 -10.45 -6.83 19.77
CA GLU A 252 -9.39 -7.77 20.21
C GLU A 252 -9.67 -9.22 19.77
N SER A 253 -10.94 -9.61 19.63
CA SER A 253 -11.34 -10.93 19.13
C SER A 253 -10.95 -11.19 17.68
N ASP A 254 -10.67 -10.14 16.90
CA ASP A 254 -10.31 -10.25 15.48
C ASP A 254 -8.81 -10.42 15.26
N TYR A 255 -7.97 -10.24 16.28
CA TYR A 255 -6.51 -10.22 16.15
C TYR A 255 -5.88 -11.53 15.66
N THR A 256 -6.61 -12.64 15.73
CA THR A 256 -6.15 -13.93 15.20
C THR A 256 -6.95 -14.37 13.98
N ASN A 257 -7.94 -13.59 13.56
CA ASN A 257 -8.78 -13.92 12.41
C ASN A 257 -7.94 -13.89 11.12
N ILE A 258 -8.04 -14.94 10.30
CA ILE A 258 -7.30 -15.07 9.04
C ILE A 258 -7.59 -13.96 8.03
N TYR A 259 -8.72 -13.27 8.18
CA TYR A 259 -9.13 -12.13 7.34
C TYR A 259 -8.65 -10.76 7.86
N ALA A 260 -8.00 -10.73 9.03
CA ALA A 260 -7.32 -9.54 9.57
C ALA A 260 -5.81 -9.75 9.67
N ALA A 261 -5.38 -10.96 10.04
CA ALA A 261 -4.00 -11.39 10.15
C ALA A 261 -3.75 -12.58 9.21
N PRO A 262 -3.45 -12.34 7.92
CA PRO A 262 -3.22 -13.39 6.92
C PRO A 262 -2.04 -14.30 7.29
N MET A 263 -1.14 -13.85 8.18
CA MET A 263 -0.11 -14.68 8.79
C MET A 263 -0.68 -15.93 9.49
N ASN A 264 -1.92 -15.91 9.97
CA ASN A 264 -2.52 -17.03 10.71
C ASN A 264 -3.16 -18.10 9.80
N TYR A 265 -3.22 -17.88 8.49
CA TYR A 265 -3.76 -18.88 7.58
C TYR A 265 -2.83 -20.09 7.45
N GLU A 266 -3.40 -21.30 7.45
CA GLU A 266 -2.64 -22.56 7.45
C GLU A 266 -2.41 -23.12 6.04
N LYS A 267 -3.38 -22.96 5.12
CA LYS A 267 -3.34 -23.51 3.75
C LYS A 267 -2.60 -22.58 2.79
N LEU A 268 -1.45 -22.07 3.22
CA LEU A 268 -0.70 -21.03 2.49
C LEU A 268 -0.17 -21.53 1.15
N ASP A 269 -0.01 -22.84 0.96
CA ASP A 269 0.37 -23.46 -0.31
C ASP A 269 -0.66 -23.21 -1.43
N LEU A 270 -1.89 -22.83 -1.08
CA LEU A 270 -2.97 -22.51 -2.01
C LEU A 270 -3.00 -21.04 -2.45
N VAL A 271 -2.28 -20.13 -1.77
CA VAL A 271 -2.33 -18.71 -2.12
C VAL A 271 -1.55 -18.40 -3.41
N PRO A 272 -1.98 -17.40 -4.20
CA PRO A 272 -1.34 -17.12 -5.48
C PRO A 272 0.09 -16.56 -5.30
N PRO A 273 0.92 -16.60 -6.36
CA PRO A 273 2.27 -16.03 -6.35
C PRO A 273 2.31 -14.60 -5.80
N ALA A 274 3.33 -14.28 -5.01
CA ALA A 274 3.41 -13.04 -4.25
C ALA A 274 4.66 -12.21 -4.57
N LEU A 275 4.49 -10.93 -4.89
CA LEU A 275 5.56 -9.93 -4.80
C LEU A 275 5.40 -9.19 -3.48
N ILE A 276 6.40 -9.28 -2.60
CA ILE A 276 6.37 -8.63 -1.28
C ILE A 276 7.51 -7.62 -1.19
N ILE A 277 7.14 -6.37 -0.98
CA ILE A 277 8.08 -5.26 -0.86
C ILE A 277 8.07 -4.73 0.57
N THR A 278 9.23 -4.49 1.17
CA THR A 278 9.33 -3.85 2.50
C THR A 278 10.24 -2.63 2.46
N ALA A 279 10.08 -1.74 3.44
CA ALA A 279 10.96 -0.59 3.65
C ALA A 279 11.86 -0.83 4.87
N GLY A 280 13.11 -0.38 4.82
CA GLY A 280 14.08 -0.65 5.88
C GLY A 280 13.78 0.08 7.20
N PHE A 281 13.19 1.27 7.11
CA PHE A 281 12.78 2.14 8.23
C PHE A 281 11.26 2.12 8.38
N ASP A 282 10.74 0.97 8.78
CA ASP A 282 9.31 0.67 8.81
C ASP A 282 8.98 -0.26 9.98
N PRO A 283 8.02 0.10 10.85
CA PRO A 283 7.51 -0.81 11.88
C PRO A 283 6.98 -2.14 11.36
N LEU A 284 6.45 -2.18 10.13
CA LEU A 284 5.84 -3.38 9.53
C LEU A 284 6.84 -4.22 8.73
N ARG A 285 8.13 -3.88 8.78
CA ARG A 285 9.17 -4.52 7.96
C ARG A 285 9.30 -6.01 8.25
N ASP A 286 9.43 -6.37 9.51
CA ASP A 286 9.76 -7.75 9.87
C ASP A 286 8.56 -8.68 9.70
N GLU A 287 7.33 -8.20 9.93
CA GLU A 287 6.13 -9.00 9.67
C GLU A 287 5.97 -9.30 8.16
N GLY A 288 6.22 -8.30 7.29
CA GLY A 288 6.19 -8.49 5.85
C GLY A 288 7.25 -9.48 5.38
N LYS A 289 8.46 -9.42 5.96
CA LYS A 289 9.53 -10.40 5.71
C LYS A 289 9.15 -11.80 6.20
N ALA A 290 8.65 -11.91 7.42
CA ALA A 290 8.23 -13.19 8.01
C ALA A 290 7.11 -13.84 7.19
N TYR A 291 6.18 -13.06 6.67
CA TYR A 291 5.12 -13.57 5.80
C TYR A 291 5.69 -14.09 4.48
N ALA A 292 6.62 -13.36 3.86
CA ALA A 292 7.32 -13.84 2.65
C ALA A 292 8.05 -15.17 2.89
N GLU A 293 8.80 -15.28 3.99
CA GLU A 293 9.49 -16.52 4.38
C GLU A 293 8.51 -17.66 4.65
N LYS A 294 7.37 -17.37 5.29
CA LYS A 294 6.32 -18.37 5.57
C LYS A 294 5.68 -18.87 4.27
N LEU A 295 5.37 -17.99 3.33
CA LEU A 295 4.85 -18.35 2.00
C LEU A 295 5.85 -19.23 1.24
N GLN A 296 7.12 -18.83 1.17
CA GLN A 296 8.18 -19.61 0.52
C GLN A 296 8.33 -21.01 1.12
N LYS A 297 8.27 -21.11 2.45
CA LYS A 297 8.36 -22.40 3.16
C LYS A 297 7.18 -23.33 2.83
N ASN A 298 6.02 -22.77 2.48
CA ASN A 298 4.84 -23.52 2.04
C ASN A 298 4.78 -23.73 0.51
N GLY A 299 5.86 -23.45 -0.22
CA GLY A 299 5.96 -23.74 -1.65
C GLY A 299 5.39 -22.66 -2.59
N VAL A 300 4.95 -21.53 -2.05
CA VAL A 300 4.45 -20.41 -2.85
C VAL A 300 5.62 -19.74 -3.57
N LYS A 301 5.41 -19.37 -4.83
CA LYS A 301 6.38 -18.54 -5.57
C LYS A 301 6.34 -17.12 -5.01
N VAL A 302 7.43 -16.70 -4.37
CA VAL A 302 7.55 -15.37 -3.77
C VAL A 302 8.80 -14.65 -4.27
N ASP A 303 8.63 -13.44 -4.79
CA ASP A 303 9.70 -12.46 -4.95
C ASP A 303 9.63 -11.48 -3.77
N TYR A 304 10.66 -11.46 -2.93
CA TYR A 304 10.77 -10.55 -1.80
C TYR A 304 11.89 -9.54 -2.05
N LYS A 305 11.60 -8.25 -1.83
CA LYS A 305 12.63 -7.21 -1.86
C LYS A 305 12.42 -6.15 -0.78
N GLU A 306 13.45 -5.97 0.04
CA GLU A 306 13.55 -4.86 0.96
C GLU A 306 14.23 -3.66 0.27
N TYR A 307 13.72 -2.45 0.52
CA TYR A 307 14.38 -1.18 0.23
C TYR A 307 14.95 -0.58 1.52
N PRO A 308 16.22 -0.86 1.86
CA PRO A 308 16.75 -0.67 3.21
C PRO A 308 16.88 0.79 3.66
N SER A 309 16.93 1.73 2.71
CA SER A 309 17.12 3.16 2.98
C SER A 309 15.82 3.99 2.91
N LEU A 310 14.69 3.32 2.64
CA LEU A 310 13.37 3.93 2.48
C LEU A 310 12.50 3.74 3.73
N ILE A 311 11.45 4.56 3.84
CA ILE A 311 10.49 4.58 4.95
C ILE A 311 9.14 3.99 4.53
N HIS A 312 8.29 3.67 5.49
CA HIS A 312 6.89 3.28 5.22
C HIS A 312 6.17 4.32 4.33
N GLY A 313 5.40 3.85 3.35
CA GLY A 313 4.65 4.72 2.44
C GLY A 313 5.45 5.30 1.27
N PHE A 314 6.68 4.85 1.03
CA PHE A 314 7.58 5.45 0.04
C PHE A 314 7.04 5.51 -1.40
N LEU A 315 6.07 4.68 -1.77
CA LEU A 315 5.39 4.77 -3.08
C LEU A 315 4.74 6.14 -3.28
N ASN A 316 4.35 6.80 -2.19
CA ASN A 316 3.73 8.12 -2.21
C ASN A 316 4.76 9.27 -2.16
N PHE A 317 6.08 9.00 -2.24
CA PHE A 317 7.15 9.99 -2.12
C PHE A 317 8.05 10.07 -3.35
N THR A 318 7.49 9.87 -4.55
CA THR A 318 8.25 9.82 -5.82
C THR A 318 9.01 11.10 -6.17
N ILE A 319 8.79 12.22 -5.46
CA ILE A 319 9.67 13.39 -5.56
C ILE A 319 11.12 13.03 -5.20
N ALA A 320 11.32 12.09 -4.27
CA ALA A 320 12.62 11.51 -3.98
C ALA A 320 13.07 10.58 -5.12
N PRO A 321 14.26 10.81 -5.72
CA PRO A 321 14.81 9.97 -6.77
C PRO A 321 14.90 8.49 -6.40
N GLU A 322 15.20 8.17 -5.14
CA GLU A 322 15.35 6.79 -4.67
C GLU A 322 13.99 6.07 -4.68
N CYS A 323 12.92 6.73 -4.24
CA CYS A 323 11.55 6.19 -4.29
C CYS A 323 11.07 6.01 -5.73
N PHE A 324 11.37 6.97 -6.63
CA PHE A 324 11.00 6.85 -8.03
C PHE A 324 11.67 5.64 -8.69
N ARG A 325 12.98 5.46 -8.49
CA ARG A 325 13.71 4.28 -9.01
C ARG A 325 13.19 2.97 -8.42
N ALA A 326 12.86 2.96 -7.12
CA ALA A 326 12.25 1.79 -6.50
C ALA A 326 10.92 1.42 -7.17
N MET A 327 10.07 2.39 -7.51
CA MET A 327 8.83 2.11 -8.23
C MET A 327 9.07 1.58 -9.66
N GLU A 328 10.12 2.04 -10.35
CA GLU A 328 10.52 1.50 -11.66
C GLU A 328 10.93 0.02 -11.54
N GLU A 329 11.84 -0.32 -10.63
CA GLU A 329 12.27 -1.71 -10.38
C GLU A 329 11.10 -2.60 -9.92
N ILE A 330 10.22 -2.09 -9.06
CA ILE A 330 9.02 -2.82 -8.63
C ILE A 330 8.14 -3.16 -9.84
N SER A 331 7.96 -2.22 -10.77
CA SER A 331 7.13 -2.44 -11.96
C SER A 331 7.71 -3.54 -12.86
N GLU A 332 9.04 -3.63 -12.96
CA GLU A 332 9.71 -4.73 -13.67
C GLU A 332 9.48 -6.07 -12.96
N LYS A 333 9.59 -6.10 -11.63
CA LYS A 333 9.32 -7.31 -10.84
C LYS A 333 7.89 -7.80 -10.98
N ILE A 334 6.90 -6.90 -10.95
CA ILE A 334 5.48 -7.23 -11.15
C ILE A 334 5.25 -7.96 -12.47
N LYS A 335 5.94 -7.58 -13.55
CA LYS A 335 5.81 -8.27 -14.85
C LYS A 335 6.48 -9.64 -14.89
N SER A 336 7.44 -9.90 -13.99
CA SER A 336 8.30 -11.08 -14.02
C SER A 336 7.83 -12.21 -13.10
N ILE A 337 7.08 -11.88 -12.06
CA ILE A 337 6.39 -12.87 -11.25
C ILE A 337 5.26 -13.45 -12.11
N ASN A 338 5.14 -14.79 -12.13
CA ASN A 338 4.20 -15.58 -12.95
C ASN A 338 3.94 -16.91 -12.26
#